data_AF-A0A7J2INC0-F1
#
_entry.id   AF-A0A7J2INC0-F1
#
_cell.length_a   1.000
_cell.length_b   1.000
_cell.length_c   1.000
_cell.angle_alpha   90.00
_cell.angle_beta   90.00
_cell.angle_gamma   90.00
#
_symmetry.space_group_name_H-M   'P 1'
#
loop_
_entity.id
_entity.type
_entity.pdbx_description
1 polymer ?
#
loop_
_entity_poly.entity_id
_entity_poly.type
_entity_poly.pdbx_seq_one_letter_code
_entity_poly.pdbx_strand_id
1 'polypeptide(L)'
;QERDFTYVEDIVEGTLLAAKKVSDGTPINLGTGKRYKIKDVAERIFNIMGWRPKKIIFDTSKPVGVISRALDISRAKQLLGWTPRFTLEEGLRKTIKWYESSHVRKGYVDEKLLMEHT
;
A
#
# COMPACT_ATOMS: atom_id res chain seq x y z
N GLN A 1 -5.78 12.68 0.40
CA GLN A 1 -5.66 11.85 -0.83
C GLN A 1 -6.08 10.41 -0.56
N GLU A 2 -6.52 9.70 -1.59
CA GLU A 2 -6.91 8.28 -1.55
C GLU A 2 -6.12 7.44 -2.55
N ARG A 3 -5.76 6.21 -2.18
CA ARG A 3 -4.97 5.30 -3.00
C ARG A 3 -5.51 3.87 -2.95
N ASP A 4 -5.23 3.13 -4.00
CA ASP A 4 -5.37 1.68 -4.08
C ASP A 4 -4.03 1.04 -3.70
N PHE A 5 -4.07 0.10 -2.77
CA PHE A 5 -2.91 -0.61 -2.24
C PHE A 5 -3.05 -2.08 -2.57
N THR A 6 -2.08 -2.62 -3.31
CA THR A 6 -2.06 -4.04 -3.69
C THR A 6 -0.81 -4.67 -3.11
N TYR A 7 -0.97 -5.84 -2.50
CA TYR A 7 0.17 -6.55 -1.93
C TYR A 7 1.08 -7.10 -3.04
N VAL A 8 2.39 -7.12 -2.79
CA VAL A 8 3.38 -7.43 -3.83
C VAL A 8 3.21 -8.83 -4.44
N GLU A 9 2.79 -9.82 -3.64
CA GLU A 9 2.53 -11.18 -4.15
C GLU A 9 1.39 -11.20 -5.18
N ASP A 10 0.33 -10.41 -4.96
CA ASP A 10 -0.78 -10.29 -5.91
C ASP A 10 -0.30 -9.66 -7.23
N ILE A 11 0.56 -8.64 -7.14
CA ILE A 11 1.15 -8.01 -8.33
C ILE A 11 2.02 -9.01 -9.10
N VAL A 12 2.90 -9.75 -8.43
CA VAL A 12 3.75 -10.76 -9.07
C VAL A 12 2.91 -11.82 -9.79
N GLU A 13 1.89 -12.36 -9.13
CA GLU A 13 0.97 -13.34 -9.74
C GLU A 13 0.24 -12.77 -10.96
N GLY A 14 -0.32 -11.57 -10.84
CA GLY A 14 -1.01 -10.88 -11.92
C GLY A 14 -0.11 -10.58 -13.11
N THR A 15 1.14 -10.18 -12.86
CA THR A 15 2.13 -9.92 -13.90
C THR A 15 2.51 -11.20 -14.65
N LEU A 16 2.71 -12.32 -13.94
CA LEU A 16 2.99 -13.61 -14.57
C LEU A 16 1.81 -14.09 -15.42
N LEU A 17 0.57 -13.88 -14.98
CA LEU A 17 -0.62 -14.20 -15.77
C LEU A 17 -0.74 -13.30 -17.00
N ALA A 18 -0.50 -12.01 -16.86
CA ALA A 18 -0.52 -11.06 -17.98
C ALA A 18 0.51 -11.46 -19.03
N ALA A 19 1.75 -11.75 -18.63
CA ALA A 19 2.82 -12.18 -19.53
C ALA A 19 2.49 -13.48 -20.30
N LYS A 20 1.68 -14.37 -19.70
CA LYS A 20 1.27 -15.64 -20.34
C LYS A 20 0.06 -15.50 -21.27
N LYS A 21 -0.87 -14.60 -20.96
CA LYS A 21 -2.19 -14.54 -21.60
C LYS A 21 -2.39 -13.35 -22.51
N VAL A 22 -1.55 -12.31 -22.40
CA VAL A 22 -1.66 -11.08 -23.20
C VAL A 22 -0.45 -10.98 -24.13
N SER A 23 -0.70 -11.04 -25.44
CA SER A 23 0.35 -11.03 -26.47
C SER A 23 0.24 -9.85 -27.45
N ASP A 24 -0.82 -9.06 -27.35
CA ASP A 24 -1.15 -7.96 -28.26
C ASP A 24 -0.80 -6.57 -27.70
N GLY A 25 -0.17 -6.52 -26.53
CA GLY A 25 0.15 -5.28 -25.83
C GLY A 25 -1.03 -4.64 -25.11
N THR A 26 -2.16 -5.32 -24.98
CA THR A 26 -3.32 -4.80 -24.23
C THR A 26 -2.93 -4.47 -22.78
N PRO A 27 -3.14 -3.23 -22.30
CA PRO A 27 -2.79 -2.87 -20.93
C PRO A 27 -3.77 -3.48 -19.93
N ILE A 28 -3.22 -4.07 -18.86
CA ILE A 28 -3.97 -4.67 -17.75
C ILE A 28 -3.65 -3.95 -16.44
N ASN A 29 -4.70 -3.47 -15.77
CA ASN A 29 -4.59 -2.93 -14.42
C ASN A 29 -4.53 -4.08 -13.40
N LEU A 30 -3.46 -4.15 -12.62
CA LEU A 30 -3.34 -5.04 -11.46
C LEU A 30 -3.48 -4.20 -10.20
N GLY A 31 -4.63 -4.31 -9.55
CA GLY A 31 -5.01 -3.51 -8.39
C GLY A 31 -6.07 -4.21 -7.54
N THR A 32 -6.61 -3.49 -6.55
CA THR A 32 -7.77 -3.96 -5.77
C THR A 32 -9.07 -3.29 -6.16
N GLY A 33 -9.01 -2.13 -6.81
CA GLY A 33 -10.14 -1.26 -7.06
C GLY A 33 -10.70 -0.60 -5.80
N LYS A 34 -10.08 -0.83 -4.64
CA LYS A 34 -10.48 -0.24 -3.36
C LYS A 34 -9.75 1.08 -3.16
N ARG A 35 -10.46 2.07 -2.64
CA ARG A 35 -9.91 3.39 -2.28
C ARG A 35 -9.72 3.45 -0.77
N TYR A 36 -8.51 3.79 -0.35
CA TYR A 36 -8.17 4.02 1.04
C TYR A 36 -7.63 5.43 1.23
N LYS A 37 -8.17 6.16 2.22
CA LYS A 37 -7.57 7.43 2.63
C LYS A 37 -6.23 7.14 3.30
N ILE A 38 -5.21 7.91 2.96
CA ILE A 38 -3.86 7.73 3.54
C ILE A 38 -3.88 7.82 5.07
N LYS A 39 -4.67 8.74 5.63
CA LYS A 39 -4.83 8.83 7.08
C LYS A 39 -5.31 7.50 7.68
N ASP A 40 -6.29 6.85 7.07
CA ASP A 40 -6.88 5.60 7.59
C ASP A 40 -5.89 4.43 7.47
N VAL A 41 -5.00 4.47 6.47
CA VAL A 41 -3.90 3.49 6.34
C VAL A 41 -2.87 3.68 7.45
N ALA A 42 -2.49 4.92 7.76
CA ALA A 42 -1.58 5.22 8.87
C ALA A 42 -2.19 4.79 10.23
N GLU A 43 -3.47 5.07 10.45
CA GLU A 43 -4.23 4.61 11.61
C GLU A 43 -4.21 3.08 11.78
N ARG A 44 -4.36 2.32 10.69
CA ARG A 44 -4.24 0.85 10.73
C ARG A 44 -2.84 0.39 11.09
N ILE A 45 -1.80 1.04 10.55
CA ILE A 45 -0.42 0.74 10.90
C ILE A 45 -0.19 0.95 12.40
N PHE A 46 -0.64 2.08 12.96
CA PHE A 46 -0.55 2.36 14.40
C PHE A 46 -1.20 1.26 15.24
N ASN A 47 -2.42 0.86 14.86
CA ASN A 47 -3.15 -0.21 15.55
C ASN A 47 -2.43 -1.57 15.46
N ILE A 48 -1.88 -1.92 14.30
CA ILE A 48 -1.13 -3.17 14.12
C ILE A 48 0.15 -3.19 14.97
N MET A 49 0.84 -2.05 15.05
CA MET A 49 2.07 -1.88 15.83
C MET A 49 1.84 -1.77 17.33
N GLY A 50 0.59 -1.61 17.79
CA GLY A 50 0.28 -1.31 19.19
C GLY A 50 0.87 0.02 19.68
N TRP A 51 1.13 0.96 18.77
CA TRP A 51 1.76 2.25 19.04
C TRP A 51 1.09 3.37 18.24
N ARG A 52 1.00 4.57 18.82
CA ARG A 52 0.40 5.73 18.17
C ARG A 52 1.16 7.02 18.53
N PRO A 53 1.38 7.95 17.58
CA PRO A 53 1.94 9.26 17.91
C PRO A 53 0.94 10.13 18.70
N LYS A 54 1.44 11.06 19.50
CA LYS A 54 0.59 12.06 20.20
C LYS A 54 -0.22 12.92 19.22
N LYS A 55 0.37 13.26 18.07
CA LYS A 55 -0.24 14.10 17.04
C LYS A 55 0.16 13.63 15.64
N ILE A 56 -0.79 13.69 14.71
CA ILE A 56 -0.53 13.55 13.27
C ILE A 56 -0.44 14.95 12.67
N ILE A 57 0.69 15.31 12.08
CA ILE A 57 0.86 16.59 11.37
C ILE A 57 0.71 16.36 9.86
N PHE A 58 -0.19 17.11 9.26
CA PHE A 58 -0.39 17.13 7.81
C PHE A 58 0.46 18.26 7.21
N ASP A 59 1.61 17.93 6.64
CA ASP A 59 2.49 18.89 5.98
C ASP A 59 1.94 19.29 4.60
N THR A 60 1.30 20.45 4.53
CA THR A 60 0.72 21.01 3.30
C THR A 60 1.75 21.73 2.42
N SER A 61 3.00 21.87 2.86
CA SER A 61 4.07 22.45 2.03
C SER A 61 4.53 21.50 0.92
N LYS A 62 4.23 20.20 1.04
CA LYS A 62 4.62 19.18 0.07
C LYS A 62 3.65 19.10 -1.11
N PRO A 63 4.11 18.69 -2.30
CA PRO A 63 3.25 18.50 -3.46
C PRO A 63 2.11 17.51 -3.16
N VAL A 64 0.87 17.94 -3.41
CA VAL A 64 -0.29 17.06 -3.35
C VAL A 64 -0.46 16.44 -4.74
N GLY A 65 -0.26 15.12 -4.83
CA GLY A 65 -0.57 14.37 -6.06
C GLY A 65 -2.08 14.33 -6.33
N VAL A 66 -2.51 13.47 -7.26
CA VAL A 66 -3.93 13.29 -7.56
C VAL A 66 -4.76 13.01 -6.30
N ILE A 67 -5.95 13.61 -6.21
CA ILE A 67 -6.81 13.54 -5.01
C ILE A 67 -7.17 12.10 -4.69
N SER A 68 -7.56 11.32 -5.69
CA SER A 68 -8.00 9.94 -5.52
C SER A 68 -7.64 9.11 -6.76
N ARG A 69 -7.06 7.91 -6.55
CA ARG A 69 -6.76 6.95 -7.62
C ARG A 69 -7.03 5.54 -7.12
N ALA A 70 -7.84 4.81 -7.87
CA ALA A 70 -8.02 3.37 -7.75
C ALA A 70 -8.24 2.77 -9.14
N LEU A 71 -7.95 1.48 -9.28
CA LEU A 71 -7.93 0.83 -10.59
C LEU A 71 -9.26 0.13 -10.88
N ASP A 72 -9.77 0.27 -12.10
CA ASP A 72 -10.72 -0.70 -12.63
C ASP A 72 -9.96 -1.97 -13.04
N ILE A 73 -10.30 -3.09 -12.42
CA ILE A 73 -9.67 -4.40 -12.61
C ILE A 73 -10.53 -5.35 -13.44
N SER A 74 -11.58 -4.84 -14.11
CA SER A 74 -12.47 -5.59 -15.00
C SER A 74 -11.71 -6.45 -16.02
N ARG A 75 -10.72 -5.86 -16.71
CA ARG A 75 -9.87 -6.58 -17.67
C ARG A 75 -9.02 -7.68 -17.04
N ALA A 76 -8.45 -7.45 -15.86
CA ALA A 76 -7.66 -8.48 -15.19
C ALA A 76 -8.52 -9.70 -14.81
N LYS A 77 -9.77 -9.45 -14.37
CA LYS A 77 -10.74 -10.53 -14.11
C LYS A 77 -11.11 -11.28 -15.37
N GLN A 78 -11.49 -10.55 -16.43
CA GLN A 78 -12.02 -11.14 -17.66
C GLN A 78 -10.94 -11.87 -18.48
N LEU A 79 -9.78 -11.24 -18.67
CA LEU A 79 -8.74 -11.74 -19.57
C LEU A 79 -7.76 -12.67 -18.85
N LEU A 80 -7.46 -12.42 -17.58
CA LEU A 80 -6.49 -13.22 -16.82
C LEU A 80 -7.14 -14.24 -15.90
N GLY A 81 -8.42 -14.07 -15.53
CA GLY A 81 -9.02 -14.80 -14.42
C GLY A 81 -8.42 -14.42 -13.07
N TRP A 82 -7.84 -13.22 -12.96
CA TRP A 82 -7.09 -12.77 -11.78
C TRP A 82 -7.92 -11.84 -10.90
N THR A 83 -7.73 -11.95 -9.58
CA THR A 83 -8.26 -11.04 -8.57
C THR A 83 -7.27 -11.06 -7.39
N PRO A 84 -6.98 -9.90 -6.75
CA PRO A 84 -6.06 -9.89 -5.62
C PRO A 84 -6.60 -10.73 -4.46
N ARG A 85 -5.71 -11.49 -3.83
CA ARG A 85 -6.02 -12.41 -2.74
C ARG A 85 -5.87 -11.75 -1.38
N PHE A 86 -5.04 -10.72 -1.26
CA PHE A 86 -4.77 -10.09 0.03
C PHE A 86 -5.60 -8.83 0.26
N THR A 87 -6.15 -8.72 1.46
CA THR A 87 -6.69 -7.46 1.97
C THR A 87 -5.56 -6.48 2.34
N LEU A 88 -5.90 -5.20 2.49
CA LEU A 88 -4.96 -4.19 3.00
C LEU A 88 -4.40 -4.59 4.37
N GLU A 89 -5.25 -5.08 5.28
CA GLU A 89 -4.85 -5.46 6.64
C GLU A 89 -3.80 -6.60 6.62
N GLU A 90 -4.05 -7.65 5.84
CA GLU A 90 -3.12 -8.78 5.70
C GLU A 90 -1.79 -8.35 5.07
N GLY A 91 -1.87 -7.54 4.01
CA GLY A 91 -0.69 -6.97 3.36
C GLY A 91 0.14 -6.10 4.31
N LEU A 92 -0.50 -5.25 5.12
CA LEU A 92 0.17 -4.41 6.12
C LEU A 92 0.85 -5.27 7.20
N ARG A 93 0.16 -6.27 7.77
CA ARG A 93 0.72 -7.16 8.79
C ARG A 93 1.94 -7.92 8.28
N LYS A 94 1.87 -8.47 7.06
CA LYS A 94 3.00 -9.15 6.41
C LYS A 94 4.16 -8.19 6.17
N THR A 95 3.87 -6.98 5.67
CA THR A 95 4.89 -5.97 5.37
C THR A 95 5.59 -5.50 6.64
N ILE A 96 4.84 -5.22 7.70
CA ILE A 96 5.39 -4.84 9.02
C ILE A 96 6.28 -5.96 9.56
N LYS A 97 5.78 -7.20 9.60
CA LYS A 97 6.55 -8.35 10.09
C LYS A 97 7.86 -8.54 9.31
N TRP A 98 7.82 -8.41 7.99
CA TRP A 98 9.02 -8.45 7.15
C TRP A 98 9.97 -7.31 7.48
N TYR A 99 9.46 -6.09 7.64
CA TYR A 99 10.30 -4.92 7.94
C TYR A 99 11.01 -5.09 9.28
N GLU A 100 10.30 -5.50 10.34
CA GLU A 100 10.87 -5.72 11.67
C GLU A 100 11.93 -6.83 11.70
N SER A 101 11.77 -7.90 10.92
CA SER A 101 12.71 -9.02 10.91
C SER A 101 13.92 -8.80 9.99
N SER A 102 13.80 -7.93 8.99
CA SER A 102 14.84 -7.73 7.96
C SER A 102 15.64 -6.45 8.12
N HIS A 103 15.09 -5.43 8.80
CA HIS A 103 15.76 -4.15 8.96
C HIS A 103 16.36 -4.01 10.35
N VAL A 104 17.69 -3.92 10.40
CA VAL A 104 18.38 -3.46 11.61
C VAL A 104 18.11 -1.97 11.75
N ARG A 105 17.53 -1.54 12.87
CA ARG A 105 17.37 -0.12 13.19
C ARG A 105 18.76 0.54 13.20
N LYS A 106 19.07 1.29 12.14
CA LYS A 106 20.32 2.02 11.97
C LYS A 106 19.98 3.46 11.60
N GLY A 107 20.70 4.41 12.20
CA GLY A 107 20.49 5.84 11.98
C GLY A 107 20.14 6.59 13.27
N TYR A 108 20.30 7.90 13.21
CA TYR A 108 19.79 8.82 14.22
C TYR A 108 18.30 9.00 13.98
N VAL A 109 17.48 8.67 14.97
CA VAL A 109 16.10 9.14 14.98
C VAL A 109 16.16 10.54 15.58
N ASP A 110 15.84 11.56 14.78
CA ASP A 110 15.70 12.91 15.33
C ASP A 110 14.55 12.90 16.31
N GLU A 111 14.87 12.92 17.60
CA GLU A 111 13.89 12.94 18.67
C GLU A 111 12.98 14.18 18.59
N LYS A 112 13.39 15.25 17.89
CA LYS A 112 12.50 16.39 17.59
C LYS A 112 11.43 16.04 16.55
N LEU A 113 11.72 15.11 15.64
CA LEU A 113 10.75 14.55 14.69
C LEU A 113 9.90 13.44 15.32
N LEU A 114 10.41 12.76 16.35
CA LEU A 114 9.57 11.95 17.23
C LEU A 114 8.74 12.89 18.11
N MET A 115 7.54 13.20 17.64
CA MET A 115 6.57 14.07 18.33
C MET A 115 5.99 13.44 19.61
N GLU A 116 6.79 12.68 20.34
CA GLU A 116 6.50 12.09 21.65
C GLU A 116 6.90 13.01 22.80
N HIS A 117 7.70 14.07 22.55
CA HIS A 117 8.22 14.96 23.59
C HIS A 117 7.74 16.43 23.55
N THR A 118 6.69 16.72 22.77
CA THR A 118 5.90 17.96 22.97
C THR A 118 4.57 17.67 23.64
#